data_AF-A0AAU1A1D6-F1
#
_entry.id   AF-A0AAU1A1D6-F1
#
_cell.length_a   1.000
_cell.length_b   1.000
_cell.length_c   1.000
_cell.angle_alpha   90.00
_cell.angle_beta   90.00
_cell.angle_gamma   90.00
#
_symmetry.space_group_name_H-M   'P 1'
#
loop_
_entity.id
_entity.type
_entity.pdbx_description
1 polymer ?
#
loop_
_entity_poly.entity_id
_entity_poly.type
_entity_poly.pdbx_seq_one_letter_code
_entity_poly.pdbx_strand_id
1 'polypeptide(L)'
;MARRPLPRILSNGSATIARSRDMARTAADGATDVLHPLITVSRGLRRLAGAGRQKWANTPKERRGPLLFLVAAVVLVVVFIPYGPLLALITLMAAAGWKGRDPKPPEQTGPDDSQVQRLSSLYEALVPYFSVADDPSPLYAHGGDWEKAFETFDFDGDGRVDRIDIRYPAYFTDGEAASRARIEQLLHAKLGRGREYHFAWDEEGNHLTVNVLDPLPTDIAAQPFVTSPGETVLGFTDGTGVQRTLPVMAGEEERDVPPVVWRTGVRSTEPHLLVAGQPGSGTTSLLRSVALQALRHGDVLIVEGSGTGDYACLVGRSGVLAVECGLAGALTSLEWAAHETERRLIAANRARQAGHPTPDDIKRPLWILLDRPSALGHLAAADGRKDPQTLLQVPLRHGRAAGVTVVVAEQFDSLDALIDPVRQHTRARVVLGPATPEELQDVLGTVPQTTPTADIPAGRGYARLGTGPVHRLQVPATPDPYDDATSEAHRQAVAALLPERSTPADAAVETPVEAVPDEAEALAER
;
A
#
# COMPACT_ATOMS: atom_id res chain seq x y z
N MET A 1 -49.97 -37.87 50.89
CA MET A 1 -50.37 -39.30 50.89
C MET A 1 -49.46 -40.06 49.95
N ALA A 2 -48.91 -41.18 50.44
CA ALA A 2 -48.08 -42.11 49.68
C ALA A 2 -48.87 -42.85 48.59
N ARG A 3 -48.18 -43.30 47.52
CA ARG A 3 -48.02 -44.73 47.16
C ARG A 3 -47.28 -44.94 45.81
N ARG A 4 -46.10 -45.55 45.97
CA ARG A 4 -45.32 -46.54 45.20
C ARG A 4 -45.31 -46.65 43.64
N PRO A 5 -44.15 -47.09 43.08
CA PRO A 5 -43.81 -47.10 41.64
C PRO A 5 -43.78 -48.50 41.01
N LEU A 6 -43.73 -48.60 39.66
CA LEU A 6 -43.18 -49.72 38.85
C LEU A 6 -43.02 -49.26 37.37
N PRO A 7 -42.19 -49.89 36.51
CA PRO A 7 -40.91 -50.58 36.71
C PRO A 7 -39.79 -50.08 35.76
N ARG A 8 -38.53 -50.36 36.14
CA ARG A 8 -37.31 -50.20 35.32
C ARG A 8 -37.25 -51.30 34.26
N ILE A 9 -37.09 -50.91 32.99
CA ILE A 9 -36.56 -51.78 31.93
C ILE A 9 -35.08 -51.38 31.72
N LEU A 10 -34.24 -52.40 31.69
CA LEU A 10 -32.78 -52.37 31.58
C LEU A 10 -32.34 -51.82 30.21
N SER A 11 -31.57 -50.73 30.21
CA SER A 11 -30.85 -50.23 29.03
C SER A 11 -29.46 -50.86 28.94
N ASN A 12 -29.37 -52.08 28.40
CA ASN A 12 -28.12 -52.59 27.84
C ASN A 12 -27.94 -51.98 26.43
N GLY A 13 -27.30 -50.80 26.36
CA GLY A 13 -27.11 -50.07 25.11
C GLY A 13 -25.79 -49.30 24.97
N SER A 14 -24.83 -49.44 25.88
CA SER A 14 -23.57 -48.67 25.86
C SER A 14 -22.33 -49.47 25.45
N ALA A 15 -22.43 -50.78 25.20
CA ALA A 15 -21.28 -51.61 24.84
C ALA A 15 -20.94 -51.61 23.32
N THR A 16 -21.86 -51.20 22.46
CA THR A 16 -21.66 -51.18 20.99
C THR A 16 -21.14 -49.83 20.46
N ILE A 17 -21.39 -48.72 21.16
CA ILE A 17 -20.99 -47.36 20.74
C ILE A 17 -19.54 -47.02 21.15
N ALA A 18 -19.01 -47.65 22.19
CA ALA A 18 -17.59 -47.52 22.55
C ALA A 18 -16.68 -48.25 21.54
N ARG A 19 -17.11 -49.42 21.03
CA ARG A 19 -16.32 -50.23 20.09
C ARG A 19 -16.27 -49.63 18.68
N SER A 20 -17.23 -48.78 18.29
CA SER A 20 -17.22 -48.07 17.00
C SER A 20 -16.38 -46.80 16.99
N ARG A 21 -16.08 -46.19 18.15
CA ARG A 21 -15.19 -45.00 18.23
C ARG A 21 -13.70 -45.36 18.27
N ASP A 22 -13.34 -46.52 18.82
CA ASP A 22 -11.93 -46.98 18.79
C ASP A 22 -11.51 -47.53 17.42
N MET A 23 -12.41 -48.15 16.66
CA MET A 23 -12.14 -48.55 15.26
C MET A 23 -12.07 -47.36 14.30
N ALA A 24 -12.70 -46.23 14.63
CA ALA A 24 -12.60 -44.99 13.85
C ALA A 24 -11.32 -44.20 14.14
N ARG A 25 -10.70 -44.36 15.33
CA ARG A 25 -9.39 -43.74 15.65
C ARG A 25 -8.21 -44.54 15.14
N THR A 26 -8.26 -45.87 15.20
CA THR A 26 -7.19 -46.74 14.68
C THR A 26 -7.12 -46.79 13.14
N ALA A 27 -8.21 -46.46 12.44
CA ALA A 27 -8.18 -46.28 10.98
C ALA A 27 -7.70 -44.88 10.54
N ALA A 28 -7.73 -43.88 11.44
CA ALA A 28 -7.28 -42.52 11.13
C ALA A 28 -5.74 -42.39 11.23
N ASP A 29 -5.10 -43.08 12.19
CA ASP A 29 -3.63 -43.00 12.33
C ASP A 29 -2.86 -43.80 11.26
N GLY A 30 -3.46 -44.85 10.69
CA GLY A 30 -2.85 -45.61 9.58
C GLY A 30 -3.09 -45.01 8.18
N ALA A 31 -4.06 -44.10 8.02
CA ALA A 31 -4.41 -43.50 6.74
C ALA A 31 -3.57 -42.24 6.41
N THR A 32 -2.97 -41.60 7.41
CA THR A 32 -2.19 -40.36 7.22
C THR A 32 -0.84 -40.61 6.54
N ASP A 33 -0.19 -41.75 6.80
CA ASP A 33 1.11 -42.09 6.19
C ASP A 33 0.99 -42.57 4.73
N VAL A 34 -0.15 -43.14 4.34
CA VAL A 34 -0.37 -43.61 2.97
C VAL A 34 -0.78 -42.46 2.03
N LEU A 35 -1.38 -41.40 2.56
CA LEU A 35 -1.85 -40.25 1.77
C LEU A 35 -0.80 -39.15 1.58
N HIS A 36 0.20 -39.06 2.46
CA HIS A 36 1.24 -38.04 2.37
C HIS A 36 2.02 -38.08 1.04
N PRO A 37 2.44 -39.26 0.51
CA PRO A 37 3.11 -39.35 -0.78
C PRO A 37 2.22 -38.88 -1.94
N LEU A 38 0.92 -39.20 -1.90
CA LEU A 38 -0.04 -38.79 -2.93
C LEU A 38 -0.30 -37.28 -2.91
N ILE A 39 -0.35 -36.66 -1.72
CA ILE A 39 -0.49 -35.22 -1.55
C ILE A 39 0.77 -34.49 -2.05
N THR A 40 1.96 -35.00 -1.74
CA THR A 40 3.24 -34.43 -2.22
C THR A 40 3.33 -34.50 -3.75
N VAL A 41 3.05 -35.65 -4.36
CA VAL A 41 3.10 -35.82 -5.82
C VAL A 41 2.05 -34.95 -6.52
N SER A 42 0.82 -34.89 -6.02
CA SER A 42 -0.25 -34.06 -6.63
C SER A 42 0.07 -32.56 -6.57
N ARG A 43 0.68 -32.09 -5.47
CA ARG A 43 1.16 -30.70 -5.33
C ARG A 43 2.32 -30.39 -6.27
N GLY A 44 3.28 -31.31 -6.40
CA GLY A 44 4.39 -31.18 -7.33
C GLY A 44 3.94 -31.14 -8.79
N LEU A 45 2.94 -31.96 -9.15
CA LEU A 45 2.34 -31.96 -10.49
C LEU A 45 1.64 -30.64 -10.80
N ARG A 46 0.94 -30.02 -9.82
CA ARG A 46 0.37 -28.66 -9.98
C ARG A 46 1.45 -27.61 -10.20
N ARG A 47 2.54 -27.63 -9.43
CA ARG A 47 3.66 -26.69 -9.57
C ARG A 47 4.37 -26.82 -10.92
N LEU A 48 4.52 -28.05 -11.44
CA LEU A 48 5.08 -28.31 -12.77
C LEU A 48 4.13 -27.84 -13.89
N ALA A 49 2.83 -28.09 -13.75
CA ALA A 49 1.82 -27.61 -14.70
C ALA A 49 1.74 -26.08 -14.74
N GLY A 50 1.80 -25.41 -13.58
CA GLY A 50 1.86 -23.95 -13.48
C GLY A 50 3.09 -23.36 -14.17
N ALA A 51 4.28 -23.89 -13.87
CA ALA A 51 5.52 -23.46 -14.51
C ALA A 51 5.54 -23.69 -16.02
N GLY A 52 4.94 -24.80 -16.49
CA GLY A 52 4.77 -25.07 -17.92
C GLY A 52 3.83 -24.07 -18.61
N ARG A 53 2.70 -23.73 -17.97
CA ARG A 53 1.77 -22.71 -18.47
C ARG A 53 2.39 -21.32 -18.55
N GLN A 54 3.14 -20.93 -17.53
CA GLN A 54 3.81 -19.63 -17.49
C GLN A 54 4.92 -19.53 -18.54
N LYS A 55 5.73 -20.58 -18.71
CA LYS A 55 6.70 -20.66 -19.82
C LYS A 55 6.03 -20.60 -21.20
N TRP A 56 4.87 -21.23 -21.37
CA TRP A 56 4.12 -21.18 -22.63
C TRP A 56 3.51 -19.80 -22.89
N ALA A 57 2.95 -19.15 -21.86
CA ALA A 57 2.43 -17.78 -21.96
C ALA A 57 3.52 -16.79 -22.40
N ASN A 58 4.72 -16.92 -21.82
CA ASN A 58 5.88 -16.08 -22.10
C ASN A 58 6.60 -16.44 -23.41
N THR A 59 6.18 -17.50 -24.13
CA THR A 59 6.80 -17.88 -25.42
C THR A 59 6.21 -17.04 -26.56
N PRO A 60 7.05 -16.30 -27.34
CA PRO A 60 6.61 -15.51 -28.49
C PRO A 60 5.83 -16.33 -29.52
N LYS A 61 4.78 -15.76 -30.14
CA LYS A 61 3.86 -16.49 -31.04
C LYS A 61 4.58 -17.21 -32.19
N GLU A 62 5.66 -16.63 -32.72
CA GLU A 62 6.46 -17.20 -33.81
C GLU A 62 7.25 -18.47 -33.42
N ARG A 63 7.55 -18.66 -32.13
CA ARG A 63 8.30 -19.83 -31.63
C ARG A 63 7.39 -20.97 -31.15
N ARG A 64 6.07 -20.76 -31.09
CA ARG A 64 5.11 -21.77 -30.61
C ARG A 64 4.99 -22.97 -31.54
N GLY A 65 5.03 -22.75 -32.86
CA GLY A 65 4.96 -23.81 -33.87
C GLY A 65 6.14 -24.79 -33.81
N PRO A 66 7.39 -24.31 -33.93
CA PRO A 66 8.58 -25.16 -33.80
C PRO A 66 8.68 -25.87 -32.45
N LEU A 67 8.26 -25.22 -31.35
CA LEU A 67 8.24 -25.83 -30.03
C LEU A 67 7.22 -26.97 -29.92
N LEU A 68 6.02 -26.81 -30.48
CA LEU A 68 5.02 -27.88 -30.54
C LEU A 68 5.51 -29.06 -31.38
N PHE A 69 6.16 -28.79 -32.50
CA PHE A 69 6.74 -29.84 -33.33
C PHE A 69 7.85 -30.61 -32.60
N LEU A 70 8.73 -29.91 -31.88
CA LEU A 70 9.77 -30.52 -31.05
C LEU A 70 9.15 -31.42 -29.95
N VAL A 71 8.14 -30.92 -29.23
CA VAL A 71 7.46 -31.69 -28.18
C VAL A 71 6.79 -32.92 -28.78
N ALA A 72 6.09 -32.79 -29.92
CA ALA A 72 5.48 -33.92 -30.61
C ALA A 72 6.51 -34.96 -31.07
N ALA A 73 7.67 -34.53 -31.57
CA ALA A 73 8.76 -35.42 -31.96
C ALA A 73 9.36 -36.17 -30.75
N VAL A 74 9.55 -35.50 -29.61
CA VAL A 74 10.01 -36.14 -28.36
C VAL A 74 8.99 -37.16 -27.87
N VAL A 75 7.68 -36.83 -27.89
CA VAL A 75 6.62 -37.76 -27.52
C VAL A 75 6.61 -38.98 -28.44
N LEU A 76 6.78 -38.78 -29.75
CA LEU A 76 6.87 -39.86 -30.74
C LEU A 76 8.03 -40.80 -30.38
N VAL A 77 9.23 -40.27 -30.14
CA VAL A 77 10.41 -41.06 -29.74
C VAL A 77 10.16 -41.84 -28.46
N VAL A 78 9.54 -41.22 -27.45
CA VAL A 78 9.21 -41.88 -26.18
C VAL A 78 8.21 -43.03 -26.37
N VAL A 79 7.24 -42.90 -27.29
CA VAL A 79 6.24 -43.95 -27.55
C VAL A 79 6.85 -45.14 -28.30
N PHE A 80 7.80 -44.91 -29.21
CA PHE A 80 8.41 -45.98 -30.03
C PHE A 80 9.58 -46.70 -29.35
N ILE A 81 10.14 -46.17 -28.27
CA ILE A 81 11.16 -46.86 -27.48
C ILE A 81 10.49 -47.91 -26.57
N PRO A 82 10.96 -49.17 -26.55
CA PRO A 82 10.45 -50.16 -25.61
C PRO A 82 10.65 -49.67 -24.16
N TYR A 83 9.59 -49.73 -23.36
CA TYR A 83 9.50 -49.16 -22.00
C TYR A 83 9.56 -47.63 -21.90
N GLY A 84 9.60 -46.89 -23.02
CA GLY A 84 9.65 -45.43 -23.02
C GLY A 84 8.49 -44.75 -22.28
N PRO A 85 7.21 -45.13 -22.49
CA PRO A 85 6.09 -44.55 -21.75
C PRO A 85 6.16 -44.83 -20.23
N LEU A 86 6.65 -46.01 -19.84
CA LEU A 86 6.82 -46.38 -18.44
C LEU A 86 7.93 -45.54 -17.78
N LEU A 87 9.07 -45.37 -18.45
CA LEU A 87 10.17 -44.53 -17.98
C LEU A 87 9.77 -43.05 -17.89
N ALA A 88 8.98 -42.56 -18.85
CA ALA A 88 8.42 -41.21 -18.81
C ALA A 88 7.49 -41.01 -17.61
N LEU A 89 6.66 -42.00 -17.28
CA LEU A 89 5.80 -41.95 -16.10
C LEU A 89 6.64 -41.96 -14.80
N ILE A 90 7.64 -42.83 -14.70
CA ILE A 90 8.53 -42.91 -13.52
C ILE A 90 9.30 -41.59 -13.32
N THR A 91 9.86 -41.03 -14.39
CA THR A 91 10.60 -39.76 -14.33
C THR A 91 9.69 -38.58 -14.00
N LEU A 92 8.47 -38.52 -14.55
CA LEU A 92 7.48 -37.51 -14.20
C LEU A 92 7.08 -37.62 -12.73
N MET A 93 6.82 -38.83 -12.23
CA MET A 93 6.49 -39.08 -10.82
C MET A 93 7.64 -38.71 -9.89
N ALA A 94 8.89 -39.02 -10.26
CA ALA A 94 10.08 -38.61 -9.52
C ALA A 94 10.25 -37.08 -9.48
N ALA A 95 10.09 -36.41 -10.63
CA ALA A 95 10.15 -34.95 -10.73
C ALA A 95 9.03 -34.27 -9.93
N ALA A 96 7.80 -34.80 -9.98
CA ALA A 96 6.68 -34.32 -9.20
C ALA A 96 6.92 -34.53 -7.70
N GLY A 97 7.44 -35.68 -7.28
CA GLY A 97 7.84 -35.92 -5.89
C GLY A 97 8.91 -34.94 -5.40
N TRP A 98 9.91 -34.64 -6.24
CA TRP A 98 10.97 -33.69 -5.93
C TRP A 98 10.46 -32.24 -5.80
N LYS A 99 9.70 -31.75 -6.79
CA LYS A 99 9.12 -30.38 -6.80
C LYS A 99 7.99 -30.19 -5.77
N GLY A 100 7.33 -31.29 -5.40
CA GLY A 100 6.23 -31.31 -4.45
C GLY A 100 6.67 -31.39 -2.99
N ARG A 101 7.94 -31.74 -2.74
CA ARG A 101 8.54 -31.71 -1.40
C ARG A 101 8.58 -30.27 -0.92
N ASP A 102 7.99 -29.99 0.23
CA ASP A 102 8.30 -28.76 0.94
C ASP A 102 9.77 -28.87 1.42
N PRO A 103 10.58 -27.81 1.31
CA PRO A 103 11.89 -27.83 1.95
C PRO A 103 11.67 -28.20 3.41
N LYS A 104 12.25 -29.32 3.85
CA LYS A 104 12.34 -29.58 5.29
C LYS A 104 13.09 -28.36 5.83
N PRO A 105 12.52 -27.61 6.81
CA PRO A 105 13.29 -26.54 7.44
C PRO A 105 14.63 -27.16 7.87
N PRO A 106 15.77 -26.53 7.55
CA PRO A 106 17.06 -27.07 7.96
C PRO A 106 16.98 -27.36 9.46
N GLU A 107 17.44 -28.55 9.86
CA GLU A 107 17.65 -28.84 11.28
C GLU A 107 18.55 -27.72 11.80
N GLN A 108 18.01 -26.92 12.74
CA GLN A 108 18.73 -25.84 13.40
C GLN A 108 19.95 -26.46 14.07
N THR A 109 21.07 -26.44 13.35
CA THR A 109 22.37 -26.48 13.96
C THR A 109 22.43 -25.15 14.71
N GLY A 110 22.77 -25.17 16.00
CA GLY A 110 22.87 -23.96 16.81
C GLY A 110 23.74 -22.89 16.13
N PRO A 111 23.66 -21.62 16.59
CA PRO A 111 24.34 -20.52 15.92
C PRO A 111 25.82 -20.82 15.71
N ASP A 112 26.36 -20.46 14.54
CA ASP A 112 27.80 -20.59 14.29
C ASP A 112 28.61 -19.63 15.18
N ASP A 113 29.93 -19.82 15.24
CA ASP A 113 30.81 -19.00 16.11
C ASP A 113 30.70 -17.49 15.83
N SER A 114 30.47 -17.10 14.57
CA SER A 114 30.31 -15.69 14.17
C SER A 114 28.96 -15.12 14.60
N GLN A 115 27.90 -15.94 14.56
CA GLN A 115 26.55 -15.62 15.02
C GLN A 115 26.54 -15.47 16.56
N VAL A 116 27.19 -16.39 17.28
CA VAL A 116 27.39 -16.29 18.74
C VAL A 116 28.14 -15.02 19.12
N GLN A 117 29.22 -14.68 18.39
CA GLN A 117 29.97 -13.45 18.63
C GLN A 117 29.11 -12.19 18.40
N ARG A 118 28.24 -12.20 17.39
CA ARG A 118 27.31 -11.10 17.10
C ARG A 118 26.27 -10.93 18.21
N LEU A 119 25.67 -12.03 18.68
CA LEU A 119 24.72 -12.00 19.81
C LEU A 119 25.41 -11.53 21.10
N SER A 120 26.60 -12.05 21.40
CA SER A 120 27.39 -11.62 22.56
C SER A 120 27.72 -10.12 22.50
N SER A 121 28.11 -9.62 21.32
CA SER A 121 28.40 -8.19 21.12
C SER A 121 27.17 -7.30 21.23
N LEU A 122 25.99 -7.81 20.88
CA LEU A 122 24.70 -7.13 21.06
C LEU A 122 24.32 -7.07 22.53
N TYR A 123 24.43 -8.20 23.24
CA TYR A 123 24.17 -8.31 24.67
C TYR A 123 25.04 -7.32 25.46
N GLU A 124 26.36 -7.33 25.23
CA GLU A 124 27.30 -6.40 25.88
C GLU A 124 26.94 -4.93 25.64
N ALA A 125 26.38 -4.61 24.47
CA ALA A 125 25.97 -3.25 24.15
C ALA A 125 24.69 -2.82 24.89
N LEU A 126 23.84 -3.77 25.31
CA LEU A 126 22.61 -3.54 26.06
C LEU A 126 22.86 -3.40 27.57
N VAL A 127 23.96 -3.98 28.10
CA VAL A 127 24.32 -3.93 29.52
C VAL A 127 24.23 -2.52 30.14
N PRO A 128 24.74 -1.44 29.51
CA PRO A 128 24.67 -0.10 30.10
C PRO A 128 23.24 0.44 30.27
N TYR A 129 22.26 -0.11 29.55
CA TYR A 129 20.87 0.36 29.54
C TYR A 129 19.95 -0.53 30.37
N PHE A 130 20.27 -1.82 30.48
CA PHE A 130 19.46 -2.82 31.18
C PHE A 130 20.11 -3.35 32.46
N SER A 131 21.20 -2.75 32.96
CA SER A 131 21.81 -3.12 34.24
C SER A 131 21.72 -1.98 35.24
N VAL A 132 21.47 -2.33 36.51
CA VAL A 132 21.54 -1.42 37.66
C VAL A 132 22.49 -2.00 38.70
N ALA A 133 23.30 -1.16 39.35
CA ALA A 133 24.36 -1.60 40.27
C ALA A 133 23.84 -2.32 41.53
N ASP A 134 22.60 -2.05 41.92
CA ASP A 134 21.97 -2.59 43.14
C ASP A 134 21.22 -3.92 42.90
N ASP A 135 21.20 -4.44 41.67
CA ASP A 135 20.58 -5.73 41.35
C ASP A 135 21.51 -6.89 41.79
N PRO A 136 21.09 -7.75 42.72
CA PRO A 136 21.92 -8.86 43.21
C PRO A 136 22.11 -9.98 42.17
N SER A 137 21.25 -10.06 41.15
CA SER A 137 21.30 -11.09 40.10
C SER A 137 20.85 -10.51 38.75
N PRO A 138 21.63 -9.58 38.17
CA PRO A 138 21.21 -8.87 36.98
C PRO A 138 21.12 -9.80 35.76
N LEU A 139 20.05 -9.64 34.98
CA LEU A 139 19.90 -10.31 33.68
C LEU A 139 21.01 -9.88 32.70
N TYR A 140 21.44 -8.62 32.82
CA TYR A 140 22.50 -8.02 32.00
C TYR A 140 23.72 -7.68 32.86
N ALA A 141 24.85 -8.31 32.59
CA ALA A 141 26.13 -7.99 33.22
C ALA A 141 27.27 -8.16 32.21
N HIS A 142 28.35 -7.38 32.35
CA HIS A 142 29.53 -7.55 31.52
C HIS A 142 30.13 -8.95 31.72
N GLY A 143 30.42 -9.66 30.63
CA GLY A 143 30.81 -11.08 30.64
C GLY A 143 29.68 -12.04 30.99
N GLY A 144 28.43 -11.57 30.99
CA GLY A 144 27.23 -12.34 31.26
C GLY A 144 26.83 -13.26 30.09
N ASP A 145 25.83 -14.09 30.36
CA ASP A 145 25.32 -15.08 29.41
C ASP A 145 24.11 -14.52 28.64
N TRP A 146 24.27 -14.39 27.32
CA TRP A 146 23.24 -13.83 26.43
C TRP A 146 22.05 -14.79 26.25
N GLU A 147 22.21 -16.10 26.46
CA GLU A 147 21.17 -17.11 26.23
C GLU A 147 19.94 -16.91 27.12
N LYS A 148 20.11 -16.27 28.28
CA LYS A 148 19.00 -15.94 29.20
C LYS A 148 18.24 -14.68 28.78
N ALA A 149 18.89 -13.81 28.01
CA ALA A 149 18.34 -12.53 27.60
C ALA A 149 17.68 -12.59 26.22
N PHE A 150 18.16 -13.45 25.32
CA PHE A 150 17.63 -13.64 23.97
C PHE A 150 16.94 -15.01 23.87
N GLU A 151 15.60 -15.01 23.94
CA GLU A 151 14.83 -16.26 24.01
C GLU A 151 14.74 -16.96 22.65
N THR A 152 14.47 -16.19 21.59
CA THR A 152 14.39 -16.70 20.23
C THR A 152 15.11 -15.76 19.28
N PHE A 153 15.84 -16.33 18.33
CA PHE A 153 16.55 -15.59 17.31
C PHE A 153 16.61 -16.41 16.03
N ASP A 154 16.46 -15.71 14.90
CA ASP A 154 16.57 -16.29 13.57
C ASP A 154 17.62 -15.51 12.78
N PHE A 155 18.33 -16.21 11.90
CA PHE A 155 19.33 -15.61 10.99
C PHE A 155 18.92 -15.81 9.53
N ASP A 156 19.26 -14.83 8.70
CA ASP A 156 19.12 -14.94 7.25
C ASP A 156 20.21 -15.83 6.63
N GLY A 157 20.12 -16.08 5.32
CA GLY A 157 21.09 -16.90 4.58
C GLY A 157 22.53 -16.36 4.59
N ASP A 158 22.72 -15.09 4.96
CA ASP A 158 24.02 -14.43 5.10
C ASP A 158 24.51 -14.40 6.57
N GLY A 159 23.79 -15.06 7.48
CA GLY A 159 24.13 -15.15 8.90
C GLY A 159 23.87 -13.86 9.70
N ARG A 160 23.04 -12.94 9.19
CA ARG A 160 22.62 -11.73 9.91
C ARG A 160 21.29 -11.99 10.61
N VAL A 161 21.08 -11.33 11.75
CA VAL A 161 19.83 -11.46 12.52
C VAL A 161 18.64 -11.02 11.67
N ASP A 162 17.65 -11.89 11.53
CA ASP A 162 16.37 -11.65 10.85
C ASP A 162 15.27 -11.34 11.88
N ARG A 163 15.24 -12.11 12.96
CA ARG A 163 14.39 -11.87 14.12
C ARG A 163 15.18 -12.07 15.42
N ILE A 164 14.89 -11.27 16.44
CA ILE A 164 15.38 -11.48 17.80
C ILE A 164 14.36 -11.00 18.84
N ASP A 165 14.10 -11.84 19.83
CA ASP A 165 13.22 -11.55 20.95
C ASP A 165 14.09 -11.30 22.20
N ILE A 166 14.10 -10.05 22.66
CA ILE A 166 14.97 -9.54 23.72
C ILE A 166 14.14 -9.36 24.98
N ARG A 167 14.49 -10.06 26.05
CA ARG A 167 13.91 -9.85 27.37
C ARG A 167 14.61 -8.70 28.07
N TYR A 168 13.86 -7.73 28.57
CA TYR A 168 14.40 -6.62 29.37
C TYR A 168 13.98 -6.73 30.84
N PRO A 169 14.74 -6.12 31.78
CA PRO A 169 14.39 -6.15 33.20
C PRO A 169 13.18 -5.28 33.50
N ALA A 170 12.38 -5.67 34.50
CA ALA A 170 11.16 -4.95 34.91
C ALA A 170 11.39 -3.53 35.46
N TYR A 171 12.64 -3.16 35.79
CA TYR A 171 12.99 -1.80 36.21
C TYR A 171 13.34 -0.87 35.04
N PHE A 172 13.45 -1.40 33.81
CA PHE A 172 13.64 -0.56 32.64
C PHE A 172 12.38 0.30 32.42
N THR A 173 12.57 1.60 32.19
CA THR A 173 11.46 2.55 32.01
C THR A 173 10.91 2.49 30.59
N ASP A 174 10.37 1.34 30.19
CA ASP A 174 9.74 1.18 28.88
C ASP A 174 8.58 2.17 28.68
N GLY A 175 7.84 2.58 29.71
CA GLY A 175 6.80 3.63 29.60
C GLY A 175 7.30 4.99 29.09
N GLU A 176 8.62 5.26 29.10
CA GLU A 176 9.22 6.49 28.60
C GLU A 176 9.64 6.35 27.14
N ALA A 177 9.05 7.16 26.24
CA ALA A 177 9.39 7.14 24.81
C ALA A 177 10.90 7.37 24.55
N ALA A 178 11.55 8.21 25.35
CA ALA A 178 12.99 8.46 25.25
C ALA A 178 13.84 7.22 25.60
N SER A 179 13.36 6.36 26.50
CA SER A 179 14.03 5.11 26.85
C SER A 179 13.93 4.09 25.72
N ARG A 180 12.74 3.92 25.12
CA ARG A 180 12.56 3.06 23.94
C ARG A 180 13.44 3.51 22.77
N ALA A 181 13.41 4.80 22.45
CA ALA A 181 14.16 5.37 21.33
C ALA A 181 15.68 5.12 21.45
N ARG A 182 16.25 5.17 22.67
CA ARG A 182 17.67 4.86 22.90
C ARG A 182 18.00 3.41 22.57
N ILE A 183 17.14 2.47 22.96
CA ILE A 183 17.31 1.04 22.67
C ILE A 183 17.15 0.78 21.18
N GLU A 184 16.11 1.32 20.54
CA GLU A 184 15.87 1.16 19.11
C GLU A 184 17.04 1.69 18.27
N GLN A 185 17.59 2.85 18.64
CA GLN A 185 18.76 3.43 17.98
C GLN A 185 20.01 2.55 18.14
N LEU A 186 20.23 1.99 19.33
CA LEU A 186 21.33 1.06 19.59
C LEU A 186 21.19 -0.21 18.75
N LEU A 187 20.00 -0.81 18.75
CA LEU A 187 19.70 -2.03 18.00
C LEU A 187 19.87 -1.81 16.50
N HIS A 188 19.35 -0.70 15.96
CA HIS A 188 19.55 -0.34 14.56
C HIS A 188 21.05 -0.23 14.21
N ALA A 189 21.86 0.35 15.09
CA ALA A 189 23.31 0.46 14.88
C ALA A 189 24.03 -0.91 14.92
N LYS A 190 23.61 -1.82 15.81
CA LYS A 190 24.28 -3.12 16.03
C LYS A 190 23.82 -4.21 15.06
N LEU A 191 22.54 -4.22 14.68
CA LEU A 191 21.97 -5.19 13.74
C LEU A 191 22.30 -4.83 12.28
N GLY A 192 22.61 -3.55 12.01
CA GLY A 192 23.16 -3.06 10.75
C GLY A 192 22.18 -2.17 9.98
N ARG A 193 22.68 -1.05 9.42
CA ARG A 193 21.88 0.06 8.87
C ARG A 193 21.31 -0.13 7.45
N GLY A 194 21.52 -1.30 6.85
CA GLY A 194 21.08 -1.58 5.47
C GLY A 194 19.68 -2.19 5.36
N ARG A 195 18.98 -2.38 6.48
CA ARG A 195 17.68 -3.07 6.56
C ARG A 195 16.70 -2.24 7.39
N GLU A 196 15.42 -2.39 7.09
CA GLU A 196 14.34 -1.85 7.92
C GLU A 196 14.03 -2.84 9.02
N TYR A 197 14.03 -2.39 10.27
CA TYR A 197 13.59 -3.18 11.41
C TYR A 197 12.27 -2.64 11.94
N HIS A 198 11.41 -3.54 12.41
CA HIS A 198 10.22 -3.25 13.18
C HIS A 198 10.45 -3.61 14.64
N PHE A 199 10.09 -2.69 15.54
CA PHE A 199 10.21 -2.87 16.99
C PHE A 199 8.82 -3.06 17.62
N ALA A 200 8.60 -4.22 18.22
CA ALA A 200 7.38 -4.53 18.97
C ALA A 200 7.70 -4.69 20.46
N TRP A 201 7.26 -3.72 21.25
CA TRP A 201 7.38 -3.71 22.71
C TRP A 201 6.15 -4.39 23.35
N ASP A 202 6.40 -5.42 24.15
CA ASP A 202 5.44 -6.05 25.05
C ASP A 202 5.76 -5.61 26.49
N GLU A 203 5.08 -4.55 26.90
CA GLU A 203 5.23 -3.91 28.23
C GLU A 203 4.77 -4.83 29.37
N GLU A 204 3.80 -5.72 29.11
CA GLU A 204 3.31 -6.65 30.14
C GLU A 204 4.31 -7.79 30.36
N GLY A 205 4.88 -8.31 29.28
CA GLY A 205 5.86 -9.39 29.30
C GLY A 205 7.30 -8.94 29.62
N ASN A 206 7.62 -7.66 29.45
CA ASN A 206 9.00 -7.15 29.39
C ASN A 206 9.82 -7.73 28.23
N HIS A 207 9.21 -7.80 27.03
CA HIS A 207 9.85 -8.30 25.82
C HIS A 207 9.89 -7.26 24.71
N LEU A 208 11.00 -7.22 23.97
CA LEU A 208 11.17 -6.46 22.75
C LEU A 208 11.44 -7.43 21.60
N THR A 209 10.48 -7.57 20.70
CA THR A 209 10.66 -8.31 19.45
C THR A 209 11.18 -7.37 18.37
N VAL A 210 12.30 -7.73 17.75
CA VAL A 210 12.88 -7.02 16.60
C VAL A 210 12.78 -7.91 15.38
N ASN A 211 12.10 -7.44 14.34
CA ASN A 211 11.97 -8.18 13.08
C ASN A 211 12.53 -7.34 11.92
N VAL A 212 13.28 -7.96 11.02
CA VAL A 212 13.59 -7.38 9.72
C VAL A 212 12.33 -7.36 8.87
N LEU A 213 12.08 -6.24 8.20
CA LEU A 213 10.97 -6.08 7.28
C LEU A 213 11.42 -6.28 5.84
N ASP A 214 10.58 -6.95 5.06
CA ASP A 214 10.75 -7.02 3.62
C ASP A 214 10.72 -5.62 2.99
N PRO A 215 11.53 -5.38 1.93
CA PRO A 215 11.45 -4.16 1.16
C PRO A 215 10.07 -4.01 0.50
N LEU A 216 9.42 -2.84 0.64
CA LEU A 216 8.20 -2.58 -0.11
C LEU A 216 8.46 -2.53 -1.62
N PRO A 217 7.50 -2.95 -2.46
CA PRO A 217 7.64 -3.04 -3.91
C PRO A 217 7.73 -1.67 -4.58
N THR A 218 8.83 -1.41 -5.29
CA THR A 218 9.10 -0.14 -6.01
C THR A 218 8.74 -0.16 -7.50
N ASP A 219 8.24 -1.29 -7.99
CA ASP A 219 7.94 -1.59 -9.39
C ASP A 219 6.47 -1.36 -9.78
N ILE A 220 5.64 -0.91 -8.83
CA ILE A 220 4.23 -0.64 -9.06
C ILE A 220 4.08 0.76 -9.67
N ALA A 221 3.65 0.81 -10.93
CA ALA A 221 3.31 2.04 -11.61
C ALA A 221 1.84 2.44 -11.39
N ALA A 222 1.50 3.67 -11.78
CA ALA A 222 0.12 4.12 -11.88
C ALA A 222 -0.72 3.17 -12.74
N GLN A 223 -1.85 2.71 -12.22
CA GLN A 223 -2.76 1.81 -12.92
C GLN A 223 -4.19 1.96 -12.39
N PRO A 224 -5.18 1.30 -13.02
CA PRO A 224 -6.50 1.14 -12.43
C PRO A 224 -6.42 0.32 -11.13
N PHE A 225 -6.67 0.96 -9.99
CA PHE A 225 -6.81 0.26 -8.72
C PHE A 225 -8.27 -0.12 -8.46
N VAL A 226 -8.50 -1.37 -8.04
CA VAL A 226 -9.84 -1.88 -7.75
C VAL A 226 -10.24 -1.51 -6.32
N THR A 227 -10.83 -0.32 -6.15
CA THR A 227 -11.25 0.21 -4.85
C THR A 227 -12.77 0.31 -4.70
N SER A 228 -13.24 0.49 -3.46
CA SER A 228 -14.65 0.81 -3.22
C SER A 228 -14.93 2.28 -3.57
N PRO A 229 -16.18 2.69 -3.81
CA PRO A 229 -16.51 4.10 -4.01
C PRO A 229 -16.02 4.98 -2.84
N GLY A 230 -15.30 6.06 -3.15
CA GLY A 230 -14.71 6.96 -2.14
C GLY A 230 -13.41 6.46 -1.52
N GLU A 231 -12.79 5.39 -2.03
CA GLU A 231 -11.47 4.92 -1.64
C GLU A 231 -10.42 5.29 -2.70
N THR A 232 -9.36 5.98 -2.26
CA THR A 232 -8.19 6.35 -3.04
C THR A 232 -6.97 5.61 -2.49
N VAL A 233 -6.18 4.98 -3.37
CA VAL A 233 -4.92 4.32 -2.97
C VAL A 233 -3.83 5.39 -2.89
N LEU A 234 -3.22 5.54 -1.71
CA LEU A 234 -2.04 6.39 -1.52
C LEU A 234 -0.76 5.65 -1.92
N GLY A 235 -0.74 4.33 -1.75
CA GLY A 235 0.37 3.46 -2.10
C GLY A 235 0.23 2.09 -1.47
N PHE A 236 1.34 1.40 -1.32
CA PHE A 236 1.39 0.01 -0.86
C PHE A 236 2.30 -0.15 0.35
N THR A 237 1.95 -1.10 1.21
CA THR A 237 2.64 -1.40 2.48
C THR A 237 2.88 -2.91 2.61
N ASP A 238 3.54 -3.31 3.68
CA ASP A 238 3.67 -4.71 4.07
C ASP A 238 2.39 -5.23 4.75
N GLY A 239 2.35 -6.53 5.01
CA GLY A 239 1.21 -7.21 5.63
C GLY A 239 1.09 -6.99 7.14
N THR A 240 1.94 -6.18 7.78
CA THR A 240 1.99 -6.07 9.25
C THR A 240 0.76 -5.34 9.82
N GLY A 241 0.23 -4.37 9.07
CA GLY A 241 -0.88 -3.51 9.52
C GLY A 241 -2.12 -3.52 8.64
N VAL A 242 -2.12 -4.26 7.52
CA VAL A 242 -3.20 -4.26 6.54
C VAL A 242 -3.55 -5.68 6.11
N GLN A 243 -4.80 -6.08 6.35
CA GLN A 243 -5.30 -7.43 6.01
C GLN A 243 -5.83 -7.54 4.57
N ARG A 244 -6.31 -6.44 4.01
CA ARG A 244 -6.82 -6.40 2.63
C ARG A 244 -5.65 -6.35 1.66
N THR A 245 -5.74 -7.05 0.53
CA THR A 245 -4.84 -6.89 -0.60
C THR A 245 -5.59 -6.33 -1.81
N LEU A 246 -4.85 -5.74 -2.76
CA LEU A 246 -5.33 -5.39 -4.09
C LEU A 246 -4.48 -6.08 -5.16
N PRO A 247 -5.11 -6.56 -6.24
CA PRO A 247 -4.36 -7.01 -7.40
C PRO A 247 -3.69 -5.81 -8.06
N VAL A 248 -2.39 -5.93 -8.31
CA VAL A 248 -1.59 -4.94 -9.02
C VAL A 248 -0.75 -5.61 -10.09
N MET A 249 -0.59 -4.91 -11.21
CA MET A 249 0.41 -5.21 -12.21
C MET A 249 1.75 -4.60 -11.80
N ALA A 250 2.76 -5.44 -11.62
CA ALA A 250 4.14 -5.07 -11.35
C ALA A 250 4.99 -5.60 -12.52
N GLY A 251 5.25 -4.73 -13.51
CA GLY A 251 5.79 -5.17 -14.80
C GLY A 251 4.81 -6.10 -15.54
N GLU A 252 5.24 -7.33 -15.83
CA GLU A 252 4.41 -8.35 -16.49
C GLU A 252 3.70 -9.30 -15.51
N GLU A 253 3.93 -9.16 -14.20
CA GLU A 253 3.36 -10.04 -13.18
C GLU A 253 2.18 -9.38 -12.46
N GLU A 254 1.09 -10.13 -12.29
CA GLU A 254 -0.03 -9.75 -11.42
C GLU A 254 0.19 -10.35 -10.03
N ARG A 255 0.11 -9.52 -9.00
CA ARG A 255 0.22 -9.97 -7.60
C ARG A 255 -0.68 -9.17 -6.67
N ASP A 256 -1.06 -9.79 -5.57
CA ASP A 256 -1.83 -9.16 -4.50
C ASP A 256 -0.90 -8.45 -3.52
N VAL A 257 -1.12 -7.15 -3.32
CA VAL A 257 -0.28 -6.32 -2.44
C VAL A 257 -1.16 -5.53 -1.45
N PRO A 258 -0.77 -5.42 -0.16
CA PRO A 258 -1.52 -4.63 0.81
C PRO A 258 -1.51 -3.12 0.47
N PRO A 259 -2.68 -2.47 0.27
CA PRO A 259 -2.75 -1.06 -0.04
C PRO A 259 -2.85 -0.19 1.23
N VAL A 260 -2.32 1.02 1.15
CA VAL A 260 -2.69 2.13 2.04
C VAL A 260 -3.84 2.89 1.38
N VAL A 261 -5.05 2.67 1.88
CA VAL A 261 -6.28 3.24 1.31
C VAL A 261 -6.76 4.42 2.15
N TRP A 262 -6.89 5.57 1.50
CA TRP A 262 -7.51 6.76 2.05
C TRP A 262 -8.97 6.86 1.64
N ARG A 263 -9.85 7.04 2.63
CA ARG A 263 -11.30 7.19 2.41
C ARG A 263 -11.69 8.66 2.37
N THR A 264 -12.50 9.03 1.38
CA THR A 264 -13.03 10.38 1.20
C THR A 264 -14.57 10.38 1.19
N GLY A 265 -15.17 11.56 0.99
CA GLY A 265 -16.62 11.74 0.95
C GLY A 265 -17.29 11.92 2.31
N VAL A 266 -18.62 11.99 2.31
CA VAL A 266 -19.43 12.46 3.44
C VAL A 266 -19.30 11.63 4.73
N ARG A 267 -18.87 10.37 4.63
CA ARG A 267 -18.68 9.45 5.76
C ARG A 267 -17.23 9.39 6.26
N SER A 268 -16.29 10.02 5.56
CA SER A 268 -14.89 10.02 5.99
C SER A 268 -14.69 10.91 7.21
N THR A 269 -13.91 10.44 8.18
CA THR A 269 -13.45 11.29 9.28
C THR A 269 -12.31 12.19 8.84
N GLU A 270 -11.52 11.77 7.84
CA GLU A 270 -10.32 12.44 7.35
C GLU A 270 -10.48 12.81 5.85
N PRO A 271 -11.29 13.83 5.52
CA PRO A 271 -11.65 14.18 4.14
C PRO A 271 -10.56 14.93 3.37
N HIS A 272 -9.49 15.38 4.02
CA HIS A 272 -8.39 16.17 3.44
C HIS A 272 -7.03 15.56 3.80
N LEU A 273 -6.05 15.74 2.91
CA LEU A 273 -4.73 15.11 2.99
C LEU A 273 -3.62 16.17 2.98
N LEU A 274 -2.62 16.02 3.85
CA LEU A 274 -1.32 16.71 3.76
C LEU A 274 -0.24 15.69 3.40
N VAL A 275 0.58 16.03 2.42
CA VAL A 275 1.78 15.31 2.03
C VAL A 275 2.98 16.21 2.31
N ALA A 276 3.96 15.72 3.05
CA ALA A 276 5.23 16.41 3.29
C ALA A 276 6.39 15.60 2.72
N GLY A 277 7.41 16.26 2.19
CA GLY A 277 8.62 15.57 1.75
C GLY A 277 9.70 16.52 1.24
N GLN A 278 10.95 16.04 1.18
CA GLN A 278 12.04 16.76 0.54
C GLN A 278 11.85 16.81 -1.00
N PRO A 279 12.49 17.75 -1.73
CA PRO A 279 12.55 17.69 -3.19
C PRO A 279 12.99 16.31 -3.69
N GLY A 280 12.34 15.78 -4.72
CA GLY A 280 12.65 14.45 -5.29
C GLY A 280 12.09 13.26 -4.50
N SER A 281 11.43 13.48 -3.36
CA SER A 281 10.81 12.40 -2.56
C SER A 281 9.59 11.73 -3.21
N GLY A 282 9.04 12.31 -4.29
CA GLY A 282 7.88 11.77 -5.02
C GLY A 282 6.52 12.34 -4.60
N THR A 283 6.48 13.48 -3.89
CA THR A 283 5.23 14.19 -3.53
C THR A 283 4.35 14.49 -4.74
N THR A 284 4.93 15.05 -5.81
CA THR A 284 4.23 15.33 -7.07
C THR A 284 3.74 14.06 -7.76
N SER A 285 4.50 12.95 -7.69
CA SER A 285 4.05 11.64 -8.17
C SER A 285 2.83 11.15 -7.40
N LEU A 286 2.79 11.34 -6.08
CA LEU A 286 1.61 11.02 -5.26
C LEU A 286 0.40 11.87 -5.66
N LEU A 287 0.57 13.19 -5.80
CA LEU A 287 -0.54 14.09 -6.19
C LEU A 287 -1.07 13.74 -7.58
N ARG A 288 -0.20 13.45 -8.55
CA ARG A 288 -0.59 12.98 -9.88
C ARG A 288 -1.34 11.66 -9.82
N SER A 289 -0.90 10.72 -8.98
CA SER A 289 -1.60 9.44 -8.75
C SER A 289 -3.00 9.65 -8.18
N VAL A 290 -3.14 10.55 -7.21
CA VAL A 290 -4.43 10.92 -6.62
C VAL A 290 -5.32 11.61 -7.66
N ALA A 291 -4.78 12.51 -8.48
CA ALA A 291 -5.52 13.20 -9.55
C ALA A 291 -6.10 12.20 -10.56
N LEU A 292 -5.28 11.26 -11.05
CA LEU A 292 -5.71 10.23 -12.01
C LEU A 292 -6.79 9.31 -11.44
N GLN A 293 -6.72 8.99 -10.14
CA GLN A 293 -7.78 8.23 -9.47
C GLN A 293 -9.06 9.06 -9.31
N ALA A 294 -8.94 10.33 -8.93
CA ALA A 294 -10.07 11.25 -8.75
C ALA A 294 -10.85 11.51 -10.05
N LEU A 295 -10.15 11.72 -11.17
CA LEU A 295 -10.74 12.05 -12.48
C LEU A 295 -11.68 10.96 -13.02
N ARG A 296 -11.60 9.73 -12.52
CA ARG A 296 -12.51 8.63 -12.90
C ARG A 296 -13.96 8.94 -12.52
N HIS A 297 -14.17 9.67 -11.43
CA HIS A 297 -15.50 9.86 -10.84
C HIS A 297 -15.79 11.30 -10.40
N GLY A 298 -14.79 12.18 -10.40
CA GLY A 298 -14.89 13.56 -9.95
C GLY A 298 -14.17 14.55 -10.85
N ASP A 299 -14.14 15.79 -10.40
CA ASP A 299 -13.51 16.91 -11.09
C ASP A 299 -12.32 17.41 -10.26
N VAL A 300 -11.27 17.85 -10.93
CA VAL A 300 -9.98 18.22 -10.30
C VAL A 300 -9.61 19.65 -10.65
N LEU A 301 -9.30 20.43 -9.63
CA LEU A 301 -8.63 21.72 -9.72
C LEU A 301 -7.20 21.56 -9.16
N ILE A 302 -6.20 21.97 -9.92
CA ILE A 302 -4.79 21.88 -9.53
C ILE A 302 -4.19 23.28 -9.42
N VAL A 303 -3.47 23.53 -8.33
CA VAL A 303 -2.66 24.73 -8.13
C VAL A 303 -1.21 24.29 -7.88
N GLU A 304 -0.30 24.69 -8.75
CA GLU A 304 1.10 24.31 -8.73
C GLU A 304 1.97 25.54 -8.42
N GLY A 305 2.56 25.60 -7.23
CA GLY A 305 3.40 26.72 -6.81
C GLY A 305 4.85 26.66 -7.29
N SER A 306 5.33 25.50 -7.75
CA SER A 306 6.69 25.35 -8.30
C SER A 306 6.85 25.94 -9.69
N GLY A 307 5.77 26.00 -10.48
CA GLY A 307 5.80 26.46 -11.86
C GLY A 307 6.66 25.59 -12.78
N THR A 308 6.84 24.31 -12.43
CA THR A 308 7.66 23.34 -13.16
C THR A 308 6.90 22.69 -14.32
N GLY A 309 5.57 22.84 -14.36
CA GLY A 309 4.72 22.28 -15.40
C GLY A 309 4.43 20.79 -15.19
N ASP A 310 4.62 20.29 -13.97
CA ASP A 310 4.48 18.86 -13.63
C ASP A 310 3.08 18.30 -13.93
N TYR A 311 2.08 19.18 -14.02
CA TYR A 311 0.69 18.81 -14.28
C TYR A 311 0.23 19.16 -15.71
N ALA A 312 1.15 19.56 -16.61
CA ALA A 312 0.83 19.93 -17.99
C ALA A 312 0.09 18.82 -18.77
N CYS A 313 0.37 17.55 -18.48
CA CYS A 313 -0.32 16.40 -19.07
C CYS A 313 -1.84 16.35 -18.83
N LEU A 314 -2.32 17.03 -17.79
CA LEU A 314 -3.73 17.09 -17.39
C LEU A 314 -4.49 18.29 -17.99
N VAL A 315 -3.80 19.26 -18.58
CA VAL A 315 -4.44 20.45 -19.16
C VAL A 315 -5.38 20.06 -20.30
N GLY A 316 -6.60 20.62 -20.29
CA GLY A 316 -7.61 20.38 -21.32
C GLY A 316 -8.21 18.96 -21.33
N ARG A 317 -7.99 18.16 -20.26
CA ARG A 317 -8.58 16.83 -20.11
C ARG A 317 -9.96 16.91 -19.46
N SER A 318 -10.83 15.96 -19.79
CA SER A 318 -12.16 15.86 -19.20
C SER A 318 -12.08 15.68 -17.68
N GLY A 319 -12.89 16.44 -16.94
CA GLY A 319 -12.88 16.47 -15.48
C GLY A 319 -11.78 17.36 -14.86
N VAL A 320 -10.83 17.88 -15.63
CA VAL A 320 -9.84 18.85 -15.13
C VAL A 320 -10.41 20.26 -15.34
N LEU A 321 -10.69 20.95 -14.24
CA LEU A 321 -11.29 22.28 -14.25
C LEU A 321 -10.27 23.36 -14.59
N ALA A 322 -9.10 23.31 -13.94
CA ALA A 322 -7.96 24.17 -14.23
C ALA A 322 -6.66 23.56 -13.67
N VAL A 323 -5.54 23.98 -14.26
CA VAL A 323 -4.19 23.75 -13.75
C VAL A 323 -3.52 25.13 -13.69
N GLU A 324 -3.39 25.66 -12.48
CA GLU A 324 -2.92 27.03 -12.25
C GLU A 324 -1.51 27.04 -11.69
N CYS A 325 -0.58 27.64 -12.44
CA CYS A 325 0.81 27.79 -11.99
C CYS A 325 1.12 29.22 -11.50
N GLY A 326 0.23 30.18 -11.78
CA GLY A 326 0.43 31.60 -11.46
C GLY A 326 -0.45 32.09 -10.32
N LEU A 327 0.02 33.10 -9.57
CA LEU A 327 -0.69 33.64 -8.41
C LEU A 327 -2.10 34.15 -8.75
N ALA A 328 -2.28 34.86 -9.86
CA ALA A 328 -3.58 35.40 -10.25
C ALA A 328 -4.60 34.28 -10.53
N GLY A 329 -4.21 33.27 -11.31
CA GLY A 329 -5.04 32.11 -11.60
C GLY A 329 -5.35 31.29 -10.35
N ALA A 330 -4.35 31.07 -9.49
CA ALA A 330 -4.55 30.40 -8.21
C ALA A 330 -5.58 31.12 -7.32
N LEU A 331 -5.50 32.46 -7.21
CA LEU A 331 -6.48 33.23 -6.44
C LEU A 331 -7.89 33.10 -7.02
N THR A 332 -8.05 33.29 -8.33
CA THR A 332 -9.35 33.17 -8.99
C THR A 332 -9.96 31.78 -8.85
N SER A 333 -9.15 30.73 -9.08
CA SER A 333 -9.63 29.35 -9.01
C SER A 333 -9.94 28.90 -7.58
N LEU A 334 -9.16 29.30 -6.57
CA LEU A 334 -9.46 29.00 -5.18
C LEU A 334 -10.65 29.81 -4.64
N GLU A 335 -10.85 31.04 -5.10
CA GLU A 335 -12.03 31.83 -4.76
C GLU A 335 -13.29 31.21 -5.35
N TRP A 336 -13.24 30.76 -6.62
CA TRP A 336 -14.30 29.96 -7.22
C TRP A 336 -14.56 28.68 -6.42
N ALA A 337 -13.53 27.94 -6.03
CA ALA A 337 -13.68 26.68 -5.29
C ALA A 337 -14.31 26.88 -3.90
N ALA A 338 -14.01 28.00 -3.23
CA ALA A 338 -14.67 28.39 -1.99
C ALA A 338 -16.18 28.62 -2.20
N HIS A 339 -16.56 29.44 -3.19
CA HIS A 339 -17.97 29.69 -3.52
C HIS A 339 -18.69 28.42 -3.98
N GLU A 340 -18.03 27.55 -4.75
CA GLU A 340 -18.60 26.27 -5.20
C GLU A 340 -18.84 25.34 -4.01
N THR A 341 -17.96 25.34 -3.00
CA THR A 341 -18.16 24.59 -1.75
C THR A 341 -19.42 25.05 -1.02
N GLU A 342 -19.62 26.38 -0.88
CA GLU A 342 -20.80 26.94 -0.23
C GLU A 342 -22.08 26.64 -1.01
N ARG A 343 -22.04 26.79 -2.35
CA ARG A 343 -23.15 26.47 -3.25
C ARG A 343 -23.59 25.03 -3.08
N ARG A 344 -22.64 24.08 -3.12
CA ARG A 344 -22.88 22.64 -2.91
C ARG A 344 -23.49 22.35 -1.54
N LEU A 345 -22.99 23.00 -0.49
CA LEU A 345 -23.51 22.85 0.87
C LEU A 345 -24.98 23.29 0.98
N ILE A 346 -25.31 24.45 0.41
CA ILE A 346 -26.68 24.98 0.40
C ILE A 346 -27.60 24.06 -0.40
N ALA A 347 -27.17 23.62 -1.59
CA ALA A 347 -27.95 22.73 -2.45
C ALA A 347 -28.23 21.38 -1.79
N ALA A 348 -27.20 20.75 -1.19
CA ALA A 348 -27.34 19.49 -0.47
C ALA A 348 -28.26 19.62 0.76
N ASN A 349 -28.18 20.74 1.49
CA ASN A 349 -29.05 20.99 2.64
C ASN A 349 -30.51 21.19 2.21
N ARG A 350 -30.78 21.97 1.16
CA ARG A 350 -32.13 22.16 0.61
C ARG A 350 -32.75 20.85 0.14
N ALA A 351 -31.99 20.04 -0.60
CA ALA A 351 -32.45 18.73 -1.06
C ALA A 351 -32.82 17.82 0.14
N ARG A 352 -31.98 17.79 1.18
CA ARG A 352 -32.25 17.04 2.41
C ARG A 352 -33.50 17.51 3.13
N GLN A 353 -33.68 18.82 3.29
CA GLN A 353 -34.86 19.41 3.95
C GLN A 353 -36.14 19.11 3.17
N ALA A 354 -36.08 19.07 1.84
CA ALA A 354 -37.19 18.73 0.97
C ALA A 354 -37.42 17.21 0.80
N GLY A 355 -36.57 16.35 1.39
CA GLY A 355 -36.64 14.89 1.21
C GLY A 355 -36.31 14.41 -0.21
N HIS A 356 -35.56 15.21 -0.98
CA HIS A 356 -35.15 14.91 -2.35
C HIS A 356 -33.69 14.41 -2.43
N PRO A 357 -33.34 13.61 -3.45
CA PRO A 357 -31.95 13.27 -3.71
C PRO A 357 -31.11 14.53 -3.99
N THR A 358 -29.80 14.45 -3.77
CA THR A 358 -28.88 15.54 -4.11
C THR A 358 -28.93 15.82 -5.62
N PRO A 359 -28.93 17.10 -6.04
CA PRO A 359 -28.88 17.48 -7.45
C PRO A 359 -27.70 16.85 -8.20
N ASP A 360 -27.90 16.54 -9.49
CA ASP A 360 -26.91 15.84 -10.32
C ASP A 360 -25.59 16.61 -10.47
N ASP A 361 -25.66 17.93 -10.54
CA ASP A 361 -24.52 18.83 -10.69
C ASP A 361 -23.57 18.85 -9.48
N ILE A 362 -24.01 18.33 -8.32
CA ILE A 362 -23.19 18.23 -7.11
C ILE A 362 -22.85 16.79 -6.71
N LYS A 363 -23.24 15.80 -7.54
CA LYS A 363 -22.93 14.38 -7.28
C LYS A 363 -21.47 14.04 -7.54
N ARG A 364 -20.82 14.73 -8.50
CA ARG A 364 -19.39 14.54 -8.80
C ARG A 364 -18.55 15.25 -7.74
N PRO A 365 -17.67 14.54 -7.01
CA PRO A 365 -16.81 15.17 -6.01
C PRO A 365 -15.81 16.12 -6.67
N LEU A 366 -15.52 17.23 -6.01
CA LEU A 366 -14.50 18.19 -6.41
C LEU A 366 -13.22 17.93 -5.61
N TRP A 367 -12.09 17.84 -6.29
CA TRP A 367 -10.78 17.65 -5.71
C TRP A 367 -9.93 18.89 -5.96
N ILE A 368 -9.38 19.48 -4.90
CA ILE A 368 -8.49 20.63 -4.97
C ILE A 368 -7.11 20.16 -4.55
N LEU A 369 -6.18 20.10 -5.50
CA LEU A 369 -4.81 19.66 -5.29
C LEU A 369 -3.90 20.88 -5.31
N LEU A 370 -3.16 21.09 -4.23
CA LEU A 370 -2.18 22.16 -4.12
C LEU A 370 -0.79 21.55 -3.97
N ASP A 371 0.09 21.82 -4.91
CA ASP A 371 1.50 21.43 -4.84
C ASP A 371 2.34 22.68 -4.52
N ARG A 372 2.95 22.71 -3.32
CA ARG A 372 3.74 23.83 -2.79
C ARG A 372 2.99 25.18 -2.75
N PRO A 373 1.81 25.27 -2.10
CA PRO A 373 1.08 26.53 -2.02
C PRO A 373 1.84 27.66 -1.31
N SER A 374 2.79 27.35 -0.42
CA SER A 374 3.59 28.36 0.28
C SER A 374 4.45 29.19 -0.67
N ALA A 375 4.88 28.63 -1.80
CA ALA A 375 5.60 29.38 -2.84
C ALA A 375 4.73 30.53 -3.40
N LEU A 376 3.44 30.28 -3.63
CA LEU A 376 2.50 31.31 -4.06
C LEU A 376 2.17 32.29 -2.92
N GLY A 377 2.17 31.84 -1.66
CA GLY A 377 2.04 32.71 -0.49
C GLY A 377 3.18 33.73 -0.38
N HIS A 378 4.41 33.30 -0.59
CA HIS A 378 5.57 34.20 -0.64
C HIS A 378 5.48 35.22 -1.78
N LEU A 379 5.05 34.78 -2.97
CA LEU A 379 4.81 35.69 -4.10
C LEU A 379 3.69 36.69 -3.79
N ALA A 380 2.60 36.24 -3.16
CA ALA A 380 1.52 37.11 -2.76
C ALA A 380 1.97 38.18 -1.76
N ALA A 381 2.77 37.79 -0.76
CA ALA A 381 3.32 38.73 0.21
C ALA A 381 4.22 39.79 -0.45
N ALA A 382 5.07 39.38 -1.40
CA ALA A 382 5.90 40.31 -2.16
C ALA A 382 5.08 41.31 -2.98
N ASP A 383 3.96 40.87 -3.56
CA ASP A 383 3.06 41.70 -4.37
C ASP A 383 2.02 42.49 -3.53
N GLY A 384 2.04 42.38 -2.19
CA GLY A 384 1.03 42.97 -1.31
C GLY A 384 -0.39 42.41 -1.54
N ARG A 385 -0.48 41.18 -2.04
CA ARG A 385 -1.73 40.47 -2.34
C ARG A 385 -2.11 39.52 -1.21
N LYS A 386 -3.37 39.09 -1.24
CA LYS A 386 -3.90 38.07 -0.32
C LYS A 386 -3.20 36.73 -0.55
N ASP A 387 -2.81 36.05 0.53
CA ASP A 387 -2.31 34.68 0.47
C ASP A 387 -3.41 33.73 -0.04
N PRO A 388 -3.19 32.99 -1.15
CA PRO A 388 -4.15 32.03 -1.70
C PRO A 388 -4.62 30.98 -0.69
N GLN A 389 -3.77 30.59 0.28
CA GLN A 389 -4.12 29.58 1.28
C GLN A 389 -5.35 30.00 2.11
N THR A 390 -5.54 31.29 2.34
CA THR A 390 -6.67 31.81 3.13
C THR A 390 -8.04 31.48 2.52
N LEU A 391 -8.09 31.20 1.21
CA LEU A 391 -9.31 30.79 0.50
C LEU A 391 -9.66 29.31 0.76
N LEU A 392 -8.74 28.51 1.30
CA LEU A 392 -8.98 27.09 1.64
C LEU A 392 -9.82 26.90 2.90
N GLN A 393 -10.04 27.95 3.71
CA GLN A 393 -10.78 27.86 4.96
C GLN A 393 -12.16 27.19 4.80
N VAL A 394 -12.90 27.56 3.76
CA VAL A 394 -14.25 27.03 3.49
C VAL A 394 -14.19 25.60 2.94
N PRO A 395 -13.42 25.30 1.88
CA PRO A 395 -13.19 23.93 1.42
C PRO A 395 -12.72 22.96 2.50
N LEU A 396 -11.81 23.37 3.39
CA LEU A 396 -11.28 22.52 4.46
C LEU A 396 -12.28 22.29 5.60
N ARG A 397 -13.08 23.30 5.94
CA ARG A 397 -14.04 23.20 7.05
C ARG A 397 -15.33 22.49 6.65
N HIS A 398 -15.80 22.73 5.43
CA HIS A 398 -17.12 22.30 4.95
C HIS A 398 -17.06 21.27 3.82
N GLY A 399 -15.87 20.99 3.28
CA GLY A 399 -15.72 20.18 2.08
C GLY A 399 -16.27 18.77 2.20
N ARG A 400 -16.11 18.12 3.37
CA ARG A 400 -16.72 16.80 3.61
C ARG A 400 -18.22 16.76 3.30
N ALA A 401 -18.97 17.77 3.75
CA ALA A 401 -20.41 17.83 3.54
C ALA A 401 -20.79 18.27 2.12
N ALA A 402 -19.91 19.03 1.47
CA ALA A 402 -20.07 19.52 0.10
C ALA A 402 -19.52 18.57 -0.99
N GLY A 403 -18.91 17.44 -0.61
CA GLY A 403 -18.22 16.56 -1.57
C GLY A 403 -16.97 17.22 -2.17
N VAL A 404 -16.27 18.04 -1.39
CA VAL A 404 -15.02 18.70 -1.75
C VAL A 404 -13.87 18.14 -0.91
N THR A 405 -12.83 17.65 -1.58
CA THR A 405 -11.61 17.12 -0.96
C THR A 405 -10.44 18.03 -1.31
N VAL A 406 -9.55 18.24 -0.33
CA VAL A 406 -8.37 19.12 -0.46
C VAL A 406 -7.15 18.26 -0.18
N VAL A 407 -6.17 18.32 -1.08
CA VAL A 407 -4.88 17.66 -0.95
C VAL A 407 -3.82 18.74 -1.04
N VAL A 408 -2.96 18.82 -0.04
CA VAL A 408 -1.83 19.76 -0.01
C VAL A 408 -0.55 18.96 0.01
N ALA A 409 0.37 19.23 -0.91
CA ALA A 409 1.76 18.82 -0.80
C ALA A 409 2.62 20.02 -0.45
N GLU A 410 3.54 19.84 0.50
CA GLU A 410 4.50 20.86 0.88
C GLU A 410 5.86 20.26 1.19
N GLN A 411 6.90 21.09 1.12
CA GLN A 411 8.24 20.71 1.50
C GLN A 411 8.48 20.95 3.00
N PHE A 412 9.35 20.15 3.62
CA PHE A 412 9.65 20.27 5.05
C PHE A 412 10.12 21.67 5.44
N ASP A 413 10.97 22.29 4.63
CA ASP A 413 11.49 23.65 4.84
C ASP A 413 10.42 24.75 4.78
N SER A 414 9.24 24.43 4.25
CA SER A 414 8.14 25.34 3.98
C SER A 414 6.87 24.98 4.76
N LEU A 415 6.91 23.94 5.61
CA LEU A 415 5.75 23.54 6.42
C LEU A 415 5.26 24.67 7.31
N ASP A 416 6.18 25.47 7.86
CA ASP A 416 5.92 26.63 8.71
C ASP A 416 5.11 27.75 8.06
N ALA A 417 5.12 27.81 6.72
CA ALA A 417 4.28 28.73 5.96
C ALA A 417 2.83 28.22 5.75
N LEU A 418 2.52 26.97 6.11
CA LEU A 418 1.14 26.46 6.03
C LEU A 418 0.27 27.04 7.14
N ILE A 419 -0.86 27.63 6.75
CA ILE A 419 -1.81 28.25 7.68
C ILE A 419 -2.51 27.21 8.58
N ASP A 420 -2.97 27.65 9.75
CA ASP A 420 -3.65 26.81 10.74
C ASP A 420 -4.80 25.96 10.16
N PRO A 421 -5.70 26.48 9.30
CA PRO A 421 -6.76 25.67 8.71
C PRO A 421 -6.25 24.46 7.95
N VAL A 422 -5.16 24.60 7.19
CA VAL A 422 -4.53 23.48 6.46
C VAL A 422 -4.09 22.45 7.50
N ARG A 423 -3.27 22.85 8.47
CA ARG A 423 -2.74 21.95 9.51
C ARG A 423 -3.84 21.25 10.31
N GLN A 424 -4.90 21.95 10.70
CA GLN A 424 -5.95 21.39 11.56
C GLN A 424 -6.91 20.44 10.84
N HIS A 425 -7.17 20.67 9.54
CA HIS A 425 -8.20 19.93 8.79
C HIS A 425 -7.65 18.84 7.88
N THR A 426 -6.35 18.80 7.60
CA THR A 426 -5.69 17.74 6.79
C THR A 426 -5.18 16.60 7.67
N ARG A 427 -6.09 15.91 8.35
CA ARG A 427 -5.76 14.86 9.33
C ARG A 427 -5.30 13.53 8.72
N ALA A 428 -5.51 13.31 7.42
CA ALA A 428 -4.74 12.30 6.69
C ALA A 428 -3.37 12.90 6.36
N ARG A 429 -2.30 12.18 6.67
CA ARG A 429 -0.91 12.65 6.59
C ARG A 429 -0.07 11.63 5.84
N VAL A 430 0.79 12.11 4.96
CA VAL A 430 1.83 11.33 4.31
C VAL A 430 3.15 12.08 4.44
N VAL A 431 4.20 11.36 4.77
CA VAL A 431 5.58 11.84 4.73
C VAL A 431 6.34 10.99 3.72
N LEU A 432 7.03 11.61 2.75
CA LEU A 432 7.84 10.93 1.75
C LEU A 432 9.30 11.35 1.83
N GLY A 433 10.19 10.42 1.51
CA GLY A 433 11.63 10.65 1.49
C GLY A 433 12.29 10.59 2.89
N PRO A 434 13.58 10.95 2.97
CA PRO A 434 14.29 11.05 4.24
C PRO A 434 13.65 12.12 5.13
N ALA A 435 13.42 11.77 6.39
CA ALA A 435 12.87 12.65 7.41
C ALA A 435 13.48 12.32 8.79
N THR A 436 13.70 13.35 9.59
CA THR A 436 14.11 13.21 10.99
C THR A 436 12.94 12.72 11.85
N PRO A 437 13.20 12.12 13.03
CA PRO A 437 12.13 11.73 13.95
C PRO A 437 11.23 12.92 14.38
N GLU A 438 11.79 14.12 14.48
CA GLU A 438 11.07 15.35 14.81
C GLU A 438 10.11 15.73 13.68
N GLU A 439 10.58 15.78 12.43
CA GLU A 439 9.73 16.03 11.25
C GLU A 439 8.61 14.98 11.11
N LEU A 440 8.91 13.70 11.36
CA LEU A 440 7.92 12.63 11.37
C LEU A 440 6.86 12.85 12.47
N GLN A 441 7.31 13.18 13.69
CA GLN A 441 6.42 13.47 14.81
C GLN A 441 5.55 14.71 14.55
N ASP A 442 6.09 15.77 13.95
CA ASP A 442 5.37 17.01 13.67
C ASP A 442 4.29 16.84 12.61
N VAL A 443 4.59 16.06 11.55
CA VAL A 443 3.63 15.83 10.46
C VAL A 443 2.64 14.71 10.79
N LEU A 444 3.13 13.54 11.22
CA LEU A 444 2.31 12.36 11.47
C LEU A 444 1.68 12.38 12.87
N GLY A 445 2.21 13.16 13.82
CA GLY A 445 1.76 13.17 15.22
C GLY A 445 2.24 11.96 16.04
N THR A 446 3.04 11.07 15.46
CA THR A 446 3.69 9.94 16.13
C THR A 446 4.86 9.44 15.29
N VAL A 447 5.92 8.94 15.93
CA VAL A 447 7.07 8.34 15.24
C VAL A 447 6.72 6.90 14.80
N PRO A 448 7.08 6.48 13.58
CA PRO A 448 6.93 5.10 13.13
C PRO A 448 7.72 4.12 14.02
N GLN A 449 7.22 2.90 14.21
CA GLN A 449 7.91 1.82 14.94
C GLN A 449 8.96 1.10 14.07
N THR A 450 9.48 1.78 13.06
CA THR A 450 10.39 1.22 12.06
C THR A 450 11.60 2.10 11.85
N THR A 451 12.73 1.49 11.53
CA THR A 451 13.95 2.23 11.23
C THR A 451 13.95 2.78 9.81
N PRO A 452 14.52 3.96 9.55
CA PRO A 452 14.72 4.45 8.18
C PRO A 452 15.68 3.54 7.41
N THR A 453 15.51 3.44 6.08
CA THR A 453 16.49 2.82 5.19
C THR A 453 17.64 3.77 4.87
N ALA A 454 18.81 3.20 4.57
CA ALA A 454 19.95 3.97 4.06
C ALA A 454 19.72 4.53 2.64
N ASP A 455 18.97 3.81 1.81
CA ASP A 455 18.54 4.24 0.48
C ASP A 455 17.01 4.32 0.44
N ILE A 456 16.48 5.50 0.16
CA ILE A 456 15.05 5.79 0.19
C ILE A 456 14.62 6.13 -1.25
N PRO A 457 14.03 5.17 -1.99
CA PRO A 457 13.59 5.44 -3.34
C PRO A 457 12.45 6.46 -3.35
N ALA A 458 12.29 7.18 -4.45
CA ALA A 458 11.17 8.11 -4.62
C ALA A 458 9.82 7.38 -4.37
N GLY A 459 8.93 8.06 -3.65
CA GLY A 459 7.64 7.51 -3.23
C GLY A 459 7.70 6.66 -1.96
N ARG A 460 8.88 6.38 -1.38
CA ARG A 460 8.99 5.71 -0.08
C ARG A 460 8.72 6.68 1.06
N GLY A 461 8.01 6.23 2.09
CA GLY A 461 7.82 6.98 3.32
C GLY A 461 6.79 6.35 4.23
N TYR A 462 5.93 7.18 4.82
CA TYR A 462 4.96 6.79 5.84
C TYR A 462 3.61 7.49 5.61
N ALA A 463 2.53 6.83 6.02
CA ALA A 463 1.18 7.39 6.01
C ALA A 463 0.51 7.17 7.36
N ARG A 464 -0.23 8.18 7.83
CA ARG A 464 -1.12 8.08 8.98
C ARG A 464 -2.46 8.70 8.65
N LEU A 465 -3.52 7.93 8.84
CA LEU A 465 -4.89 8.39 8.58
C LEU A 465 -5.56 8.73 9.91
N GLY A 466 -5.66 10.02 10.22
CA GLY A 466 -6.23 10.51 11.47
C GLY A 466 -5.40 10.04 12.67
N THR A 467 -6.04 9.39 13.63
CA THR A 467 -5.38 8.81 14.81
C THR A 467 -4.99 7.34 14.62
N GLY A 468 -5.14 6.79 13.40
CA GLY A 468 -4.80 5.41 13.09
C GLY A 468 -3.29 5.10 13.20
N PRO A 469 -2.90 3.83 12.96
CA PRO A 469 -1.50 3.43 12.95
C PRO A 469 -0.74 4.12 11.82
N VAL A 470 0.57 4.24 11.99
CA VAL A 470 1.47 4.66 10.92
C VAL A 470 1.81 3.45 10.07
N HIS A 471 1.58 3.57 8.76
CA HIS A 471 1.94 2.55 7.78
C HIS A 471 3.19 2.99 7.02
N ARG A 472 4.09 2.04 6.76
CA ARG A 472 5.09 2.23 5.70
C ARG A 472 4.34 2.43 4.39
N LEU A 473 4.92 3.21 3.49
CA LEU A 473 4.28 3.58 2.24
C LEU A 473 5.29 3.52 1.10
N GLN A 474 4.90 2.88 0.01
CA GLN A 474 5.50 3.05 -1.30
C GLN A 474 4.43 3.54 -2.28
N VAL A 475 4.58 4.77 -2.73
CA VAL A 475 3.68 5.41 -3.70
C VAL A 475 3.89 4.78 -5.09
N PRO A 476 2.83 4.57 -5.89
CA PRO A 476 2.97 4.08 -7.25
C PRO A 476 3.69 5.10 -8.13
N ALA A 477 4.60 4.63 -8.96
CA ALA A 477 5.35 5.49 -9.89
C ALA A 477 4.38 6.14 -10.88
N THR A 478 4.23 7.47 -10.77
CA THR A 478 3.31 8.27 -11.58
C THR A 478 4.06 9.51 -12.09
N PRO A 479 5.08 9.35 -12.96
CA PRO A 479 5.86 10.48 -13.48
C PRO A 479 5.07 11.37 -14.42
N ASP A 480 5.67 12.48 -14.86
CA ASP A 480 5.15 13.21 -16.03
C ASP A 480 5.32 12.31 -17.27
N PRO A 481 4.24 11.99 -18.01
CA PRO A 481 4.34 11.19 -19.23
C PRO A 481 5.15 11.85 -20.35
N TYR A 482 5.49 13.14 -20.25
CA TYR A 482 6.33 13.84 -21.22
C TYR A 482 7.79 14.02 -20.77
N ASP A 483 8.15 13.56 -19.58
CA ASP A 483 9.54 13.64 -19.08
C ASP A 483 10.39 12.48 -19.63
N ASP A 484 11.19 12.75 -20.66
CA ASP A 484 12.09 11.77 -21.29
C ASP A 484 13.18 11.20 -20.35
N ALA A 485 13.39 11.78 -19.15
CA ALA A 485 14.33 11.25 -18.17
C ALA A 485 13.78 10.03 -17.40
N THR A 486 12.47 9.77 -17.47
CA THR A 486 11.82 8.66 -16.76
C THR A 486 11.61 7.44 -17.66
N SER A 487 11.42 6.25 -17.05
CA SER A 487 11.21 4.99 -17.78
C SER A 487 9.99 5.05 -18.72
N GLU A 488 10.19 4.56 -19.95
CA GLU A 488 9.13 4.50 -20.97
C GLU A 488 7.89 3.75 -20.48
N ALA A 489 8.09 2.64 -19.74
CA ALA A 489 6.99 1.86 -19.19
C ALA A 489 6.13 2.67 -18.20
N HIS A 490 6.74 3.46 -17.31
CA HIS A 490 5.99 4.31 -16.39
C HIS A 490 5.27 5.45 -17.12
N ARG A 491 5.91 6.05 -18.13
CA ARG A 491 5.28 7.09 -18.95
C ARG A 491 4.05 6.59 -19.69
N GLN A 492 4.15 5.41 -20.32
CA GLN A 492 3.04 4.76 -21.00
C GLN A 492 1.91 4.40 -20.03
N ALA A 493 2.24 3.90 -18.83
CA ALA A 493 1.26 3.59 -17.80
C ALA A 493 0.45 4.85 -17.39
N VAL A 494 1.11 6.00 -17.21
CA VAL A 494 0.43 7.27 -16.93
C VAL A 494 -0.38 7.75 -18.13
N ALA A 495 0.20 7.72 -19.34
CA ALA A 495 -0.48 8.16 -20.55
C ALA A 495 -1.78 7.39 -20.82
N ALA A 496 -1.80 6.08 -20.53
CA ALA A 496 -2.97 5.22 -20.66
C ALA A 496 -4.10 5.54 -19.66
N LEU A 497 -3.80 6.28 -18.59
CA LEU A 497 -4.76 6.69 -17.57
C LEU A 497 -5.30 8.11 -17.77
N LEU A 498 -4.71 8.90 -18.67
CA LEU A 498 -5.16 10.26 -18.90
C LEU A 498 -6.58 10.24 -19.50
N PRO A 499 -7.51 11.06 -18.98
CA PRO A 499 -8.84 11.19 -19.57
C PRO A 499 -8.76 11.66 -21.03
N GLU A 500 -9.86 11.55 -21.77
CA GLU A 500 -9.93 12.14 -23.11
C GLU A 500 -9.75 13.67 -23.03
N ARG A 501 -9.23 14.27 -24.10
CA ARG A 501 -9.19 15.74 -24.20
C ARG A 501 -10.61 16.25 -24.40
N SER A 502 -10.99 17.24 -23.60
CA SER A 502 -12.28 17.91 -23.75
C SER A 502 -12.31 18.61 -25.11
N THR A 503 -13.27 18.27 -25.96
CA THR A 503 -13.53 19.02 -27.18
C THR A 503 -14.09 20.39 -26.76
N PRO A 504 -13.56 21.52 -27.28
CA PRO A 504 -14.15 22.82 -27.00
C PRO A 504 -15.62 22.84 -27.42
N ALA A 505 -16.50 23.36 -26.56
CA ALA A 505 -17.94 23.40 -26.80
C ALA A 505 -18.35 24.19 -28.06
N ASP A 506 -17.44 25.01 -28.63
CA ASP A 506 -17.69 25.79 -29.85
C ASP A 506 -17.56 25.00 -31.16
N ALA A 507 -17.16 23.73 -31.14
CA ALA A 507 -17.02 22.92 -32.36
C ALA A 507 -18.26 22.08 -32.72
N ALA A 508 -19.32 22.11 -31.90
CA ALA A 508 -20.54 21.35 -32.13
C ALA A 508 -21.75 22.28 -32.25
N VAL A 509 -22.01 22.68 -33.50
CA VAL A 509 -23.30 22.94 -34.19
C VAL A 509 -23.16 24.18 -35.08
N GLU A 510 -22.35 24.08 -36.13
CA GLU A 510 -22.78 24.61 -37.43
C GLU A 510 -23.57 23.48 -38.10
N THR A 511 -24.85 23.38 -37.80
CA THR A 511 -25.79 22.72 -38.70
C THR A 511 -25.75 23.49 -40.02
N PRO A 512 -25.47 22.85 -41.17
CA PRO A 512 -25.59 23.51 -42.46
C PRO A 512 -27.03 23.98 -42.62
N VAL A 513 -27.24 25.28 -42.73
CA VAL A 513 -28.51 25.83 -43.19
C VAL A 513 -28.68 25.35 -44.62
N GLU A 514 -29.58 24.39 -44.82
CA GLU A 514 -30.03 23.96 -46.13
C GLU A 514 -30.60 25.19 -46.85
N ALA A 515 -29.87 25.68 -47.85
CA ALA A 515 -30.30 26.80 -48.67
C ALA A 515 -31.54 26.37 -49.45
N VAL A 516 -32.70 26.91 -49.08
CA VAL A 516 -33.92 26.84 -49.88
C VAL A 516 -33.66 27.59 -51.19
N PRO A 517 -33.85 26.98 -52.38
CA PRO A 517 -33.66 27.66 -53.64
C PRO A 517 -34.72 28.76 -53.84
N ASP A 518 -34.26 29.87 -54.40
CA ASP A 518 -35.02 31.06 -54.78
C ASP A 518 -36.15 30.70 -55.77
N GLU A 519 -37.42 30.92 -55.40
CA GLU A 519 -38.61 30.75 -56.27
C GLU A 519 -38.73 31.86 -57.34
N ALA A 520 -37.62 32.37 -57.86
CA ALA A 520 -37.61 33.46 -58.83
C ALA A 520 -37.45 33.03 -60.30
N GLU A 521 -37.42 31.72 -60.60
CA GLU A 521 -37.19 31.21 -61.97
C GLU A 521 -38.28 30.25 -62.51
N ALA A 522 -39.53 30.35 -62.00
CA ALA A 522 -40.66 29.54 -62.47
C ALA A 522 -41.78 30.34 -63.18
N LEU A 523 -41.46 31.49 -63.80
CA LEU A 523 -42.42 32.30 -64.57
C LEU A 523 -41.98 32.62 -66.01
N ALA A 524 -40.97 31.92 -66.56
CA ALA A 524 -40.55 32.08 -67.95
C ALA A 524 -41.10 31.03 -68.93
N GLU A 525 -41.83 30.01 -68.48
CA GLU A 525 -42.54 29.08 -69.37
C GLU A 525 -43.97 28.82 -68.86
N ARG A 526 -44.88 29.75 -69.14
CA ARG A 526 -46.32 29.47 -69.31
C ARG A 526 -47.04 30.58 -70.06
#